data_AF-A0A699I127-F1
#
_entry.id   AF-A0A699I127-F1
#
_cell.length_a   1.000
_cell.length_b   1.000
_cell.length_c   1.000
_cell.angle_alpha   90.00
_cell.angle_beta   90.00
_cell.angle_gamma   90.00
#
_symmetry.space_group_name_H-M   'P 1'
#
loop_
_entity.id
_entity.type
_entity.pdbx_description
1 polymer ?
#
loop_
_entity_poly.entity_id
_entity_poly.type
_entity_poly.pdbx_seq_one_letter_code
_entity_poly.pdbx_strand_id
1 'polypeptide(L)'
;MVRRRIINQYLLTFMRRLHQSAEYKRSLKEVFSLTVGKGFIDGNSIGRKDPNIQAILKATPNVDPASSDIFMDIYLKLFDQRYPYVDKVARMYLLDPNGLQNAMPDETGPTPGGGPRDTPTASYA
;
A
#
# COMPACT_ATOMS: atom_id res chain seq x y z
N MET A 1 -14.72 -21.16 -22.26
CA MET A 1 -13.85 -19.99 -22.60
C MET A 1 -14.31 -18.66 -21.98
N VAL A 2 -15.60 -18.42 -21.77
CA VAL A 2 -16.14 -17.15 -21.22
C VAL A 2 -15.63 -16.84 -19.79
N ARG A 3 -15.60 -17.83 -18.90
CA ARG A 3 -15.12 -17.69 -17.50
C ARG A 3 -13.68 -17.16 -17.40
N ARG A 4 -12.78 -17.61 -18.29
CA ARG A 4 -11.36 -17.21 -18.30
C ARG A 4 -11.18 -15.76 -18.76
N ARG A 5 -12.02 -15.30 -19.69
CA ARG A 5 -12.00 -13.92 -20.21
C ARG A 5 -12.54 -12.92 -19.19
N ILE A 6 -13.61 -13.30 -18.48
CA ILE A 6 -14.18 -12.52 -17.37
C ILE A 6 -13.14 -12.35 -16.25
N ILE A 7 -12.47 -13.42 -15.83
CA ILE A 7 -11.47 -13.36 -14.74
C ILE A 7 -10.31 -12.44 -15.13
N ASN A 8 -9.73 -12.58 -16.32
CA ASN A 8 -8.55 -11.80 -16.71
C ASN A 8 -8.84 -10.30 -16.88
N GLN A 9 -10.02 -9.93 -17.39
CA GLN A 9 -10.41 -8.52 -17.52
C GLN A 9 -10.87 -7.93 -16.19
N TYR A 10 -11.63 -8.71 -15.41
CA TYR A 10 -12.19 -8.25 -14.15
C TYR A 10 -11.14 -8.10 -13.06
N LEU A 11 -10.17 -9.02 -12.98
CA LEU A 11 -9.15 -9.01 -11.93
C LEU A 11 -8.33 -7.71 -11.96
N LEU A 12 -7.93 -7.25 -13.15
CA LEU A 12 -7.20 -5.99 -13.29
C LEU A 12 -8.02 -4.79 -12.83
N THR A 13 -9.31 -4.72 -13.21
CA THR A 13 -10.21 -3.66 -12.78
C THR A 13 -10.47 -3.70 -11.27
N PHE A 14 -10.67 -4.90 -10.73
CA PHE A 14 -10.85 -5.13 -9.30
C PHE A 14 -9.63 -4.65 -8.51
N MET A 15 -8.42 -5.10 -8.88
CA MET A 15 -7.19 -4.70 -8.20
C MET A 15 -6.96 -3.20 -8.31
N ARG A 16 -7.20 -2.59 -9.49
CA ARG A 16 -7.10 -1.13 -9.66
C ARG A 16 -8.02 -0.38 -8.70
N ARG A 17 -9.27 -0.81 -8.56
CA ARG A 17 -10.26 -0.18 -7.68
C ARG A 17 -9.95 -0.42 -6.20
N LEU A 18 -9.46 -1.61 -5.84
CA LEU A 18 -8.96 -1.90 -4.50
C LEU A 18 -7.81 -0.93 -4.15
N HIS A 19 -6.84 -0.75 -5.06
CA HIS A 19 -5.76 0.23 -4.90
C HIS A 19 -6.25 1.68 -4.84
N GLN A 20 -7.44 2.00 -5.35
CA GLN A 20 -8.05 3.33 -5.26
C GLN A 20 -8.84 3.53 -3.97
N SER A 21 -9.31 2.45 -3.34
CA SER A 21 -10.12 2.50 -2.13
C SER A 21 -9.38 3.16 -0.97
N ALA A 22 -10.08 4.02 -0.22
CA ALA A 22 -9.49 4.77 0.88
C ALA A 22 -9.02 3.82 2.00
N GLU A 23 -9.79 2.77 2.29
CA GLU A 23 -9.48 1.77 3.32
C GLU A 23 -8.17 1.02 3.03
N TYR A 24 -7.95 0.62 1.77
CA TYR A 24 -6.79 -0.17 1.39
C TYR A 24 -5.55 0.71 1.29
N LYS A 25 -5.69 1.95 0.80
CA LYS A 25 -4.59 2.92 0.86
C LYS A 25 -4.17 3.22 2.30
N ARG A 26 -5.14 3.30 3.22
CA ARG A 26 -4.86 3.54 4.63
C ARG A 26 -4.12 2.37 5.27
N SER A 27 -4.51 1.12 4.97
CA SER A 27 -3.82 -0.07 5.48
C SER A 27 -2.40 -0.20 4.92
N LEU A 28 -2.18 0.19 3.66
CA LEU A 28 -0.85 0.19 3.04
C LEU A 28 0.14 1.19 3.67
N LYS A 29 -0.34 2.27 4.30
CA LYS A 29 0.54 3.34 4.81
C LYS A 29 1.59 2.81 5.79
N GLU A 30 1.16 2.02 6.76
CA GLU A 30 2.03 1.48 7.80
C GLU A 30 3.05 0.50 7.21
N VAL A 31 2.58 -0.44 6.38
CA VAL A 31 3.41 -1.42 5.69
C VAL A 31 4.46 -0.76 4.79
N PHE A 32 4.09 0.30 4.08
CA PHE A 32 5.03 1.04 3.24
C PHE A 32 6.13 1.69 4.08
N SER A 33 5.77 2.35 5.18
CA SER A 33 6.75 2.92 6.12
C SER A 33 7.69 1.87 6.69
N LEU A 34 7.15 0.70 7.09
CA LEU A 34 7.96 -0.41 7.62
C LEU A 34 8.87 -1.03 6.55
N THR A 35 8.42 -1.13 5.30
CA THR A 35 9.26 -1.61 4.19
C THR A 35 10.49 -0.72 4.02
N VAL A 36 10.29 0.60 4.02
CA VAL A 36 11.38 1.58 3.92
C VAL A 36 12.33 1.46 5.11
N GLY A 37 11.79 1.36 6.33
CA GLY A 37 12.59 1.18 7.54
C GLY A 37 13.40 -0.12 7.54
N LYS A 38 12.78 -1.24 7.15
CA LYS A 38 13.45 -2.53 7.00
C LYS A 38 14.57 -2.48 5.98
N GLY A 39 14.32 -1.95 4.79
CA GLY A 39 15.35 -1.81 3.75
C GLY A 39 16.53 -0.95 4.19
N PHE A 40 16.25 0.13 4.94
CA PHE A 40 17.29 0.96 5.55
C PHE A 40 18.12 0.19 6.59
N ILE A 41 17.47 -0.52 7.52
CA ILE A 41 18.17 -1.30 8.57
C ILE A 41 19.01 -2.41 7.94
N ASP A 42 18.40 -3.22 7.07
CA ASP A 42 19.05 -4.37 6.44
C ASP A 42 20.24 -3.91 5.59
N GLY A 43 20.08 -2.81 4.83
CA GLY A 43 21.17 -2.22 4.04
C GLY A 43 22.32 -1.69 4.89
N ASN A 44 22.03 -1.01 6.01
CA ASN A 44 23.06 -0.51 6.93
C ASN A 44 23.74 -1.62 7.74
N SER A 45 23.11 -2.79 7.86
CA SER A 45 23.66 -3.94 8.59
C SER A 45 24.72 -4.69 7.79
N ILE A 46 24.78 -4.49 6.47
CA ILE A 46 25.79 -5.12 5.60
C ILE A 46 27.17 -4.55 5.94
N GLY A 47 28.06 -5.40 6.45
CA GLY A 47 29.47 -5.06 6.70
C GLY A 47 29.70 -4.12 7.90
N ARG A 48 28.68 -3.88 8.74
CA ARG A 48 28.79 -3.05 9.96
C ARG A 48 28.50 -3.87 11.21
N LYS A 49 29.07 -3.44 12.34
CA LYS A 49 28.80 -4.02 13.66
C LYS A 49 27.61 -3.32 14.33
N ASP A 50 26.87 -4.04 15.16
CA ASP A 50 25.67 -3.55 15.87
C ASP A 50 25.80 -2.18 16.57
N PRO A 51 26.92 -1.83 17.23
CA PRO A 51 27.05 -0.53 17.88
C PRO A 51 26.98 0.65 16.88
N ASN A 52 27.49 0.45 15.66
CA ASN A 52 27.45 1.47 14.61
C ASN A 52 26.05 1.59 13.99
N ILE A 53 25.32 0.48 13.89
CA ILE A 53 23.95 0.46 13.39
C ILE A 53 23.02 1.22 14.36
N GLN A 54 23.14 0.96 15.66
CA GLN A 54 22.42 1.66 16.72
C GLN A 54 22.68 3.17 16.72
N ALA A 55 23.93 3.60 16.51
CA ALA A 55 24.29 5.01 16.41
C ALA A 55 23.63 5.68 15.18
N ILE A 56 23.63 5.01 14.03
CA ILE A 56 23.00 5.51 12.80
C ILE A 56 21.48 5.60 12.95
N LEU A 57 20.85 4.58 13.56
CA LEU A 57 19.41 4.59 13.80
C LEU A 57 19.00 5.71 14.76
N LYS A 58 19.76 5.96 15.82
CA LYS A 58 19.51 7.11 16.72
C LYS A 58 19.66 8.46 16.02
N ALA A 59 20.55 8.56 15.04
CA ALA A 59 20.79 9.78 14.27
C ALA A 59 19.80 9.97 13.10
N THR A 60 19.02 8.95 12.75
CA THR A 60 18.11 8.97 11.58
C THR A 60 16.67 9.12 12.06
N PRO A 61 16.05 10.32 11.96
CA PRO A 61 14.67 10.50 12.34
C PRO A 61 13.74 9.71 11.40
N ASN A 62 12.58 9.29 11.91
CA ASN A 62 11.50 8.63 11.17
C ASN A 62 11.81 7.20 10.65
N VAL A 63 12.88 6.56 11.13
CA VAL A 63 13.09 5.12 10.95
C VAL A 63 12.77 4.42 12.26
N ASP A 64 11.73 3.59 12.25
CA ASP A 64 11.44 2.74 13.41
C ASP A 64 12.46 1.58 13.45
N PRO A 65 13.29 1.46 14.52
CA PRO A 65 14.25 0.37 14.66
C PRO A 65 13.61 -1.03 14.64
N ALA A 66 12.33 -1.14 15.02
CA ALA A 66 11.60 -2.40 15.00
C ALA A 66 11.15 -2.81 13.59
N SER A 67 11.31 -1.95 12.59
CA SER A 67 10.78 -2.18 11.23
C SER A 67 11.24 -3.51 10.62
N SER A 68 12.49 -3.91 10.84
CA SER A 68 13.00 -5.17 10.27
C SER A 68 12.32 -6.41 10.87
N ASP A 69 11.96 -6.34 12.15
CA ASP A 69 11.35 -7.44 12.91
C ASP A 69 9.83 -7.53 12.68
N ILE A 70 9.15 -6.39 12.61
CA ILE A 70 7.67 -6.36 12.55
C ILE A 70 7.11 -6.31 11.12
N PHE A 71 7.93 -5.97 10.11
CA PHE A 71 7.46 -5.79 8.74
C PHE A 71 6.64 -6.98 8.21
N MET A 72 7.16 -8.20 8.35
CA MET A 72 6.48 -9.38 7.78
C MET A 72 5.15 -9.67 8.47
N ASP A 73 5.07 -9.49 9.80
CA ASP A 73 3.82 -9.66 10.56
C ASP A 73 2.76 -8.64 10.11
N ILE A 74 3.12 -7.36 10.03
CA ILE A 74 2.21 -6.30 9.61
C ILE A 74 1.83 -6.44 8.12
N TYR A 75 2.77 -6.87 7.27
CA TYR A 75 2.50 -7.16 5.86
C TYR A 75 1.46 -8.29 5.70
N LEU A 76 1.59 -9.38 6.46
CA LEU A 76 0.64 -10.49 6.40
C LEU A 76 -0.75 -10.10 6.89
N LYS A 77 -0.84 -9.26 7.92
CA LYS A 77 -2.12 -8.72 8.42
C LYS A 77 -2.93 -7.95 7.37
N LEU A 78 -2.30 -7.41 6.31
CA LEU A 78 -3.04 -6.81 5.19
C LEU A 78 -4.01 -7.78 4.52
N PHE A 79 -3.65 -9.06 4.47
CA PHE A 79 -4.44 -10.09 3.77
C PHE A 79 -5.55 -10.67 4.65
N ASP A 80 -5.40 -10.59 5.97
CA ASP A 80 -6.43 -10.98 6.93
C ASP A 80 -7.50 -9.90 7.13
N GLN A 81 -7.18 -8.66 6.76
CA GLN A 81 -8.09 -7.53 6.88
C GLN A 81 -9.26 -7.64 5.90
N ARG A 82 -10.48 -7.42 6.41
CA ARG A 82 -11.67 -7.24 5.57
C ARG A 82 -11.73 -5.81 5.05
N TYR A 83 -11.83 -5.70 3.73
CA TYR A 83 -12.02 -4.44 3.03
C TYR A 83 -13.47 -4.32 2.55
N PRO A 84 -14.22 -3.28 2.93
CA PRO A 84 -15.60 -3.06 2.49
C PRO A 84 -15.79 -3.16 0.97
N TYR A 85 -14.85 -2.65 0.17
CA TYR A 85 -14.90 -2.82 -1.28
C TYR A 85 -14.85 -4.29 -1.73
N VAL A 86 -14.03 -5.13 -1.08
CA VAL A 86 -13.94 -6.57 -1.37
C VAL A 86 -15.23 -7.28 -0.99
N ASP A 87 -15.82 -6.95 0.17
CA ASP A 87 -17.10 -7.49 0.60
C ASP A 87 -18.24 -7.10 -0.36
N LYS A 88 -18.23 -5.87 -0.87
CA LYS A 88 -19.18 -5.37 -1.88
C LYS A 88 -19.08 -6.15 -3.19
N VAL A 89 -17.85 -6.37 -3.68
CA VAL A 89 -17.58 -7.17 -4.87
C VAL A 89 -18.03 -8.62 -4.69
N ALA A 90 -17.72 -9.23 -3.54
CA ALA A 90 -18.12 -10.60 -3.23
C ALA A 90 -19.65 -10.77 -3.23
N ARG A 91 -20.39 -9.80 -2.67
CA ARG A 91 -21.86 -9.79 -2.71
C ARG A 91 -22.40 -9.62 -4.13
N MET A 92 -21.82 -8.71 -4.93
CA MET A 92 -22.25 -8.48 -6.31
C MET A 92 -21.99 -9.68 -7.23
N TYR A 93 -20.88 -10.41 -7.00
CA TYR A 93 -20.57 -11.63 -7.74
C TYR A 93 -21.68 -12.69 -7.63
N LEU A 94 -22.38 -12.74 -6.49
CA LEU A 94 -23.48 -13.66 -6.24
C LEU A 94 -24.80 -13.23 -6.89
N LEU A 95 -24.96 -11.95 -7.24
CA LEU A 95 -26.23 -11.37 -7.65
C LEU A 95 -26.31 -11.07 -9.14
N ASP A 96 -25.26 -10.48 -9.75
CA ASP A 96 -25.28 -10.08 -11.16
C ASP A 96 -23.87 -9.80 -11.73
N PRO A 97 -23.45 -10.47 -12.83
CA PRO A 97 -22.19 -10.17 -13.52
C PRO A 97 -22.07 -8.73 -14.05
N ASN A 98 -23.17 -8.05 -14.37
CA ASN A 98 -23.13 -6.65 -14.80
C ASN A 98 -22.90 -5.71 -13.61
N GLY A 99 -23.52 -5.98 -12.46
CA GLY A 99 -23.23 -5.31 -11.19
C GLY A 99 -21.74 -5.37 -10.82
N LEU A 100 -21.09 -6.50 -11.09
CA LEU A 100 -19.67 -6.71 -10.82
C LEU A 100 -18.77 -5.68 -11.54
N GLN A 101 -19.06 -5.38 -12.81
CA GLN A 101 -18.29 -4.39 -13.58
C GLN A 101 -18.49 -2.96 -13.06
N ASN A 102 -19.61 -2.68 -12.39
CA ASN A 102 -19.96 -1.35 -11.89
C ASN A 102 -19.64 -1.15 -10.40
N ALA A 103 -19.21 -2.20 -9.69
CA ALA A 103 -18.82 -2.12 -8.29
C ALA A 103 -17.66 -1.12 -8.08
N MET A 104 -17.93 0.00 -7.41
CA MET A 104 -16.93 0.99 -7.01
C MET A 104 -16.70 0.96 -5.51
N PRO A 105 -15.48 1.27 -5.02
CA PRO A 105 -15.28 1.56 -3.61
C PRO A 105 -16.14 2.76 -3.21
N ASP A 106 -16.62 2.77 -1.97
CA ASP A 106 -17.51 3.82 -1.48
C ASP A 106 -16.77 5.15 -1.32
N GLU A 107 -15.49 5.08 -0.94
CA GLU A 107 -14.58 6.22 -0.93
C GLU A 107 -13.31 5.89 -1.73
N THR A 108 -12.95 6.80 -2.63
CA THR A 108 -11.64 6.76 -3.27
C THR A 108 -10.68 7.61 -2.45
N GLY A 109 -9.60 6.99 -1.95
CA GLY A 109 -8.56 7.74 -1.26
C GLY A 109 -7.83 8.67 -2.25
N PRO A 110 -7.10 9.68 -1.76
CA PRO A 110 -6.38 10.63 -2.61
C PRO A 110 -5.46 9.91 -3.61
N THR A 111 -5.44 10.37 -4.86
CA THR A 111 -4.53 9.85 -5.88
C THR A 111 -3.10 10.20 -5.49
N PRO A 112 -2.18 9.23 -5.34
CA PRO A 112 -0.76 9.54 -5.14
C PRO A 112 -0.28 10.29 -6.38
N GLY A 113 0.00 11.59 -6.24
CA GLY A 113 0.35 12.49 -7.35
C GLY A 113 -0.52 13.75 -7.46
N GLY A 114 -1.63 13.84 -6.72
CA GLY A 114 -2.45 15.05 -6.61
C GLY A 114 -1.97 16.02 -5.53
N GLY A 115 -0.66 16.18 -5.39
CA GLY A 115 -0.13 17.33 -4.64
C GLY A 115 -0.45 18.63 -5.39
N PRO A 116 -0.45 19.79 -4.71
CA PRO A 116 -0.43 21.07 -5.41
C PRO A 116 0.67 21.00 -6.47
N ARG A 117 0.38 21.39 -7.72
CA ARG A 117 1.46 21.72 -8.65
C ARG A 117 2.30 22.77 -7.95
N ASP A 118 3.53 22.43 -7.61
CA ASP A 118 4.49 23.40 -7.10
C ASP A 118 4.50 24.56 -8.11
N THR A 119 3.98 25.70 -7.67
CA THR A 119 4.14 26.96 -8.35
C THR A 119 5.64 27.12 -8.58
N PRO A 120 6.12 27.41 -9.81
CA PRO A 120 7.55 27.58 -10.01
C PRO A 120 8.05 28.66 -9.07
N THR A 121 8.88 28.29 -8.10
CA THR A 121 9.66 29.23 -7.31
C THR A 121 10.60 29.91 -8.29
N ALA A 122 10.20 31.09 -8.75
CA ALA A 122 11.14 32.03 -9.30
C ALA A 122 12.14 32.40 -8.19
N SER A 123 13.41 32.43 -8.57
CA SER A 123 14.56 32.99 -7.85
C SER A 123 15.40 32.01 -7.03
N TYR A 124 16.53 31.61 -7.61
CA TYR A 124 17.89 31.92 -7.15
C TYR A 124 18.74 31.96 -8.45
N ALA A 125 19.56 32.94 -8.81
CA ALA A 125 20.04 34.18 -8.22
C ALA A 125 20.31 35.19 -9.37
#